data_AF-A0A5E4KWB4-F1
#
_entry.id   AF-A0A5E4KWB4-F1
#
_cell.length_a   1.000
_cell.length_b   1.000
_cell.length_c   1.000
_cell.angle_alpha   90.00
_cell.angle_beta   90.00
_cell.angle_gamma   90.00
#
_symmetry.space_group_name_H-M   'P 1'
#
loop_
_entity.id
_entity.type
_entity.pdbx_description
1 polymer ?
#
loop_
_entity_poly.entity_id
_entity_poly.type
_entity_poly.pdbx_seq_one_letter_code
_entity_poly.pdbx_strand_id
1 'polypeptide(L)' 'MAMSKKMMEKKERERKEKIAELEKLATAGSGEAKKKLAKEKRKLK' A
#
# COMPACT_ATOMS: atom_id res chain seq x y z
N MET A 1 12.20 -8.89 17.08
CA MET A 1 10.86 -9.39 17.43
C MET A 1 10.24 -10.06 16.21
N ALA A 2 10.09 -11.37 16.20
CA ALA A 2 9.37 -12.06 15.13
C ALA A 2 7.88 -11.75 15.27
N MET A 3 7.33 -10.99 14.32
CA MET A 3 5.89 -10.72 14.26
C MET A 3 5.15 -12.03 14.03
N SER A 4 4.10 -12.30 14.81
CA SER A 4 3.31 -13.53 14.63
C SER A 4 2.71 -13.58 13.22
N LYS A 5 2.58 -14.78 12.63
CA LYS A 5 1.99 -14.98 11.29
C LYS A 5 0.65 -14.24 11.12
N LYS A 6 -0.20 -14.24 12.15
CA LYS A 6 -1.48 -13.50 12.15
C LYS A 6 -1.31 -11.99 12.00
N MET A 7 -0.29 -11.41 12.66
CA MET A 7 0.01 -9.97 12.54
C MET A 7 0.61 -9.61 11.18
N MET A 8 1.37 -10.53 10.58
CA MET A 8 1.89 -10.36 9.22
C MET A 8 0.77 -10.37 8.19
N GLU A 9 -0.16 -11.32 8.25
CA GLU A 9 -1.33 -11.37 7.37
C GLU A 9 -2.20 -10.10 7.49
N LYS A 10 -2.41 -9.61 8.72
CA LYS A 10 -3.18 -8.39 8.93
C LYS A 10 -2.51 -7.17 8.31
N LYS A 11 -1.19 -7.03 8.48
CA LYS A 11 -0.41 -5.97 7.84
C LYS A 11 -0.38 -6.07 6.31
N GLU A 12 -0.36 -7.28 5.76
CA GLU A 12 -0.44 -7.46 4.31
C GLU A 12 -1.79 -7.03 3.74
N ARG A 13 -2.89 -7.34 4.44
CA ARG A 13 -4.23 -6.85 4.06
C ARG A 13 -4.31 -5.33 4.11
N GLU A 14 -3.89 -4.74 5.23
CA GLU A 14 -3.86 -3.28 5.38
C GLU A 14 -2.99 -2.59 4.30
N ARG A 15 -1.84 -3.17 3.96
CA ARG A 15 -1.00 -2.67 2.86
C ARG A 15 -1.70 -2.78 1.50
N LYS A 16 -2.35 -3.91 1.21
CA LYS A 16 -3.10 -4.10 -0.04
C LYS A 16 -4.25 -3.11 -0.17
N GLU A 17 -5.03 -2.90 0.89
CA GLU A 17 -6.12 -1.92 0.91
C GLU A 17 -5.60 -0.50 0.70
N LYS A 18 -4.50 -0.12 1.36
CA LYS A 18 -3.87 1.19 1.21
C LYS A 18 -3.35 1.43 -0.20
N ILE A 19 -2.82 0.40 -0.84
CA ILE A 19 -2.38 0.46 -2.25
C ILE A 19 -3.59 0.61 -3.17
N ALA A 20 -4.66 -0.15 -2.95
CA ALA A 20 -5.88 -0.06 -3.75
C ALA A 20 -6.55 1.33 -3.64
N GLU A 21 -6.54 1.94 -2.45
CA GLU A 21 -7.05 3.30 -2.24
C GLU A 21 -6.18 4.34 -2.94
N LEU A 22 -4.85 4.22 -2.83
CA LEU A 22 -3.91 5.06 -3.57
C LEU A 22 -4.02 4.89 -5.08
N GLU A 23 -4.31 3.68 -5.57
CA GLU A 23 -4.58 3.40 -6.98
C GLU A 23 -5.85 4.11 -7.46
N LYS A 24 -6.95 4.02 -6.70
CA LYS A 24 -8.19 4.74 -7.01
C LYS A 24 -7.98 6.25 -7.08
N LEU A 25 -7.28 6.82 -6.09
CA LEU A 25 -6.97 8.26 -6.06
C LEU A 25 -6.00 8.66 -7.18
N ALA A 26 -5.03 7.80 -7.52
CA ALA A 26 -4.12 7.99 -8.63
C ALA A 26 -4.83 7.95 -9.99
N THR A 27 -5.80 7.04 -10.17
CA THR A 27 -6.64 6.97 -11.36
C THR A 27 -7.60 8.15 -11.47
N ALA A 28 -8.05 8.71 -10.34
CA ALA A 28 -8.84 9.93 -10.30
C ALA A 28 -8.03 11.21 -10.61
N GLY A 29 -6.74 11.08 -10.98
CA GLY A 29 -5.91 12.20 -11.40
C GLY A 29 -5.12 12.88 -10.29
N SER A 30 -5.17 12.38 -9.04
CA SER A 30 -4.36 12.93 -7.95
C SER A 30 -2.86 12.63 -8.16
N GLY A 31 -2.09 13.67 -8.47
CA GLY A 31 -0.64 13.59 -8.65
C GLY A 31 0.11 13.18 -7.37
N GLU A 32 -0.41 13.56 -6.20
CA GLU A 32 0.13 13.13 -4.91
C GLU A 32 -0.09 11.64 -4.65
N ALA A 33 -1.28 11.13 -4.98
CA ALA A 33 -1.60 9.70 -4.85
C ALA A 33 -0.71 8.85 -5.76
N LYS A 34 -0.44 9.29 -7.00
CA LYS A 34 0.54 8.64 -7.90
C LYS A 34 1.94 8.57 -7.29
N LYS A 35 2.43 9.68 -6.70
CA LYS A 35 3.75 9.72 -6.04
C LYS A 35 3.80 8.80 -4.82
N LYS A 36 2.75 8.78 -3.97
CA LYS A 36 2.66 7.90 -2.79
C LYS A 36 2.59 6.43 -3.21
N LEU A 37 1.79 6.11 -4.23
CA LEU A 37 1.66 4.77 -4.79
C LEU A 37 3.00 4.25 -5.33
N ALA A 38 3.74 5.07 -6.09
CA ALA A 38 5.05 4.68 -6.62
C ALA A 38 6.08 4.40 -5.51
N LYS A 39 6.06 5.16 -4.41
CA LYS A 39 6.92 4.93 -3.24
C LYS A 39 6.55 3.64 -2.49
N GLU A 40 5.27 3.38 -2.30
CA GLU A 40 4.78 2.12 -1.68
C GLU A 40 5.13 0.90 -2.54
N LYS A 41 4.90 0.95 -3.87
CA LYS A 41 5.29 -0.12 -4.80
C LYS A 41 6.80 -0.38 -4.81
N ARG A 42 7.63 0.66 -4.64
CA ARG A 42 9.09 0.52 -4.54
C ARG A 42 9.57 -0.14 -3.24
N LYS A 43 8.83 -0.02 -2.13
CA LYS A 43 9.17 -0.65 -0.85
C LYS A 43 8.78 -2.12 -0.78
N LEU A 44 7.97 -2.58 -1.74
CA LEU A 44 7.52 -3.97 -1.86
C LEU A 44 8.36 -4.81 -2.84
N LYS A 45 9.22 -4.15 -3.63
CA LYS A 45 10.21 -4.82 -4.48
C LYS A 45 11.48 -5.09 -3.67
#